data_AF-A0A392MDA1-F1
#
_entry.id   AF-A0A392MDA1-F1
#
_cell.length_a   1.000
_cell.length_b   1.000
_cell.length_c   1.000
_cell.angle_alpha   90.00
_cell.angle_beta   90.00
_cell.angle_gamma   90.00
#
_symmetry.space_group_name_H-M   'P 1'
#
loop_
_entity.id
_entity.type
_entity.pdbx_description
1 polymer ?
#
loop_
_entity_poly.entity_id
_entity_poly.type
_entity_poly.pdbx_seq_one_letter_code
_entity_poly.pdbx_strand_id
1 'polypeptide(L)'
;GLFLSVLQQDSEIRIAGYRMISGLVSRPWCLMEICSRQEIINIVTDPSTETTKIGMEARYNCCKRIHKSLTQSSRVSADPAFAGIAAKLQEAVGMGPYLHRKRVEAQPIVMTADRF
;
A
#
# COMPACT_ATOMS: atom_id res chain seq x y z
N GLY A 1 2.84 13.08 12.34
CA GLY A 1 2.44 12.17 13.42
C GLY A 1 3.31 10.93 13.38
N LEU A 2 3.42 10.19 14.50
CA LEU A 2 4.38 9.08 14.66
C LEU A 2 4.37 8.10 13.47
N PHE A 3 3.21 7.62 13.05
CA PHE A 3 3.10 6.67 11.94
C PHE A 3 3.64 7.24 10.62
N LEU A 4 3.28 8.47 10.28
CA LEU A 4 3.79 9.12 9.06
C LEU A 4 5.31 9.27 9.11
N SER A 5 5.86 9.69 10.24
CA SER A 5 7.30 9.85 10.41
C SER A 5 8.07 8.53 10.24
N VAL A 6 7.53 7.42 10.77
CA VAL A 6 8.08 6.06 10.58
C VAL A 6 7.96 5.63 9.11
N LEU A 7 6.83 5.90 8.47
CA LEU A 7 6.59 5.55 7.08
C LEU A 7 7.40 6.39 6.08
N GLN A 8 7.99 7.49 6.50
CA GLN A 8 8.87 8.32 5.68
C GLN A 8 10.36 7.95 5.83
N GLN A 9 10.70 7.06 6.76
CA GLN A 9 12.08 6.57 6.92
C GLN A 9 12.44 5.57 5.81
N ASP A 10 13.69 5.10 5.84
CA ASP A 10 14.21 4.05 4.98
C ASP A 10 13.38 2.76 5.00
N SER A 11 13.55 1.94 3.95
CA SER A 11 12.71 0.76 3.68
C SER A 11 12.62 -0.19 4.88
N GLU A 12 13.72 -0.45 5.60
CA GLU A 12 13.69 -1.36 6.76
C GLU A 12 12.76 -0.88 7.87
N ILE A 13 12.84 0.42 8.21
CA ILE A 13 12.00 1.04 9.23
C ILE A 13 10.54 1.12 8.76
N ARG A 14 10.34 1.48 7.50
CA ARG A 14 9.02 1.56 6.89
C ARG A 14 8.31 0.20 6.83
N ILE A 15 9.05 -0.88 6.54
CA ILE A 15 8.55 -2.27 6.59
C ILE A 15 8.12 -2.66 8.00
N ALA A 16 8.92 -2.34 9.02
CA ALA A 16 8.52 -2.53 10.41
C ALA A 16 7.26 -1.71 10.75
N GLY A 17 7.17 -0.48 10.24
CA GLY A 17 6.00 0.38 10.32
C GLY A 17 4.74 -0.27 9.74
N TYR A 18 4.79 -0.81 8.52
CA TYR A 18 3.66 -1.52 7.90
C TYR A 18 3.16 -2.68 8.76
N ARG A 19 4.09 -3.48 9.31
CA ARG A 19 3.75 -4.63 10.16
C ARG A 19 3.09 -4.19 11.46
N MET A 20 3.64 -3.15 12.11
CA MET A 20 3.07 -2.56 13.31
C MET A 20 1.66 -2.01 13.06
N ILE A 21 1.48 -1.21 12.00
CA ILE A 21 0.17 -0.64 11.64
C ILE A 21 -0.83 -1.77 11.35
N SER A 22 -0.41 -2.84 10.65
CA SER A 22 -1.27 -3.99 10.35
C SER A 22 -1.88 -4.63 11.61
N GLY A 23 -1.14 -4.66 12.73
CA GLY A 23 -1.66 -5.14 14.01
C GLY A 23 -2.53 -4.12 14.74
N LEU A 24 -2.13 -2.84 14.71
CA LEU A 24 -2.78 -1.78 15.47
C LEU A 24 -4.07 -1.24 14.85
N VAL A 25 -4.23 -1.30 13.52
CA VAL A 25 -5.37 -0.70 12.81
C VAL A 25 -6.72 -1.34 13.15
N SER A 26 -6.71 -2.49 13.83
CA SER A 26 -7.90 -3.08 14.45
C SER A 26 -8.48 -2.22 15.59
N ARG A 27 -7.69 -1.30 16.17
CA ARG A 27 -8.12 -0.39 17.23
C ARG A 27 -8.70 0.89 16.63
N PRO A 28 -9.89 1.35 17.07
CA PRO A 28 -10.54 2.53 16.50
C PRO A 28 -9.67 3.80 16.48
N TRP A 29 -8.90 4.06 17.54
CA TRP A 29 -8.01 5.22 17.60
C TRP A 29 -6.91 5.18 16.53
N CYS A 30 -6.35 4.00 16.25
CA CYS A 30 -5.31 3.84 15.25
C CYS A 30 -5.90 3.98 13.85
N LEU A 31 -7.05 3.35 13.60
CA LEU A 31 -7.77 3.50 12.34
C LEU A 31 -8.08 4.97 12.04
N MET A 32 -8.59 5.73 13.03
CA MET A 32 -8.87 7.15 12.86
C MET A 32 -7.62 7.98 12.55
N GLU A 33 -6.51 7.76 13.25
CA GLU A 33 -5.24 8.47 13.00
C GLU A 33 -4.67 8.16 11.59
N ILE A 34 -4.85 6.94 11.10
CA ILE A 34 -4.41 6.54 9.76
C ILE A 34 -5.32 7.16 8.68
N CYS A 35 -6.64 7.05 8.85
CA CYS A 35 -7.61 7.56 7.89
C CYS A 35 -7.68 9.08 7.84
N SER A 36 -7.27 9.79 8.90
CA SER A 36 -7.23 11.27 8.92
C SER A 36 -6.03 11.87 8.17
N ARG A 37 -5.07 11.06 7.71
CA ARG A 37 -3.83 11.51 7.06
C ARG A 37 -3.68 10.90 5.67
N GLN A 38 -3.97 11.69 4.64
CA GLN A 38 -3.94 11.24 3.25
C GLN A 38 -2.53 10.78 2.82
N GLU A 39 -1.47 11.35 3.40
CA GLU A 39 -0.08 10.98 3.13
C GLU A 39 0.20 9.52 3.52
N ILE A 40 -0.36 9.05 4.63
CA ILE A 40 -0.24 7.65 5.05
C ILE A 40 -0.95 6.74 4.04
N ILE A 41 -2.17 7.11 3.66
CA ILE A 41 -2.95 6.36 2.67
C ILE A 41 -2.20 6.30 1.33
N ASN A 42 -1.57 7.40 0.90
CA ASN A 42 -0.78 7.45 -0.32
C ASN A 42 0.41 6.50 -0.26
N ILE A 43 1.16 6.48 0.84
CA ILE A 43 2.32 5.58 1.03
C ILE A 43 1.88 4.09 0.98
N VAL A 44 0.83 3.71 1.71
CA VAL A 44 0.43 2.29 1.77
C VAL A 44 -0.22 1.79 0.47
N THR A 45 -0.79 2.70 -0.32
CA THR A 45 -1.43 2.36 -1.60
C THR A 45 -0.48 2.43 -2.79
N ASP A 46 0.58 3.24 -2.73
CA ASP A 46 1.53 3.41 -3.82
C ASP A 46 2.43 2.16 -3.97
N PRO A 47 2.31 1.43 -5.09
CA PRO A 47 3.08 0.21 -5.32
C PRO A 47 4.56 0.46 -5.63
N SER A 48 4.97 1.69 -5.91
CA SER A 48 6.37 2.07 -6.15
C SER A 48 7.18 2.31 -4.87
N THR A 49 6.51 2.45 -3.73
CA THR A 49 7.12 2.74 -2.42
C THR A 49 8.11 1.66 -1.96
N GLU A 50 7.89 0.40 -2.35
CA GLU A 50 8.77 -0.71 -2.01
C GLU A 50 9.19 -1.47 -3.26
N THR A 51 10.48 -1.75 -3.37
CA THR A 51 11.08 -2.46 -4.51
C THR A 51 11.47 -3.90 -4.19
N THR A 52 11.57 -4.24 -2.90
CA THR A 52 11.88 -5.60 -2.44
C THR A 52 10.61 -6.42 -2.28
N LYS A 53 10.70 -7.74 -2.51
CA LYS A 53 9.57 -8.67 -2.34
C LYS A 53 8.91 -8.53 -0.95
N ILE A 54 9.74 -8.51 0.09
CA ILE A 54 9.29 -8.42 1.49
C ILE A 54 8.59 -7.08 1.74
N GLY A 55 9.13 -5.98 1.20
CA GLY A 55 8.51 -4.66 1.34
C GLY A 55 7.17 -4.58 0.64
N MET A 56 7.09 -5.06 -0.60
CA MET A 56 5.85 -5.13 -1.38
C MET A 56 4.74 -5.90 -0.65
N GLU A 57 5.07 -7.07 -0.10
CA GLU A 57 4.12 -7.87 0.67
C GLU A 57 3.71 -7.20 1.99
N ALA A 58 4.65 -6.58 2.71
CA ALA A 58 4.36 -5.86 3.95
C ALA A 58 3.42 -4.67 3.71
N ARG A 59 3.72 -3.85 2.69
CA ARG A 59 2.88 -2.72 2.28
C ARG A 59 1.47 -3.18 1.90
N TYR A 60 1.36 -4.19 1.05
CA TYR A 60 0.06 -4.73 0.63
C TYR A 60 -0.75 -5.29 1.80
N ASN A 61 -0.12 -6.05 2.69
CA ASN A 61 -0.79 -6.57 3.88
C ASN A 61 -1.29 -5.43 4.78
N CYS A 62 -0.50 -4.36 4.94
CA CYS A 62 -0.91 -3.16 5.66
C CYS A 62 -2.13 -2.51 5.01
N CYS A 63 -2.08 -2.23 3.71
CA CYS A 63 -3.20 -1.67 2.93
C CYS A 63 -4.47 -2.52 3.08
N LYS A 64 -4.34 -3.85 2.92
CA LYS A 64 -5.44 -4.81 3.08
C LYS A 64 -6.05 -4.80 4.48
N ARG A 65 -5.22 -4.71 5.52
CA ARG A 65 -5.69 -4.65 6.92
C ARG A 65 -6.40 -3.33 7.21
N ILE A 66 -5.88 -2.20 6.72
CA ILE A 66 -6.55 -0.89 6.84
C ILE A 66 -7.91 -0.93 6.15
N HIS A 67 -7.97 -1.39 4.90
CA HIS A 67 -9.23 -1.55 4.16
C HIS A 67 -10.24 -2.38 4.96
N LYS A 68 -9.83 -3.59 5.39
CA LYS A 68 -10.70 -4.49 6.15
C LYS A 68 -11.21 -3.82 7.44
N SER A 69 -10.33 -3.19 8.22
CA SER A 69 -10.71 -2.50 9.45
C SER A 69 -11.66 -1.33 9.20
N LEU A 70 -11.45 -0.58 8.12
CA LEU A 70 -12.32 0.51 7.70
C LEU A 70 -13.73 -0.01 7.34
N THR A 71 -13.83 -1.06 6.52
CA THR A 71 -15.13 -1.63 6.11
C THR A 71 -15.88 -2.26 7.28
N GLN A 72 -15.15 -2.84 8.26
CA GLN A 72 -15.75 -3.45 9.45
C GLN A 72 -16.15 -2.43 10.51
N SER A 73 -15.63 -1.21 10.47
CA SER A 73 -15.91 -0.16 11.45
C SER A 73 -17.17 0.62 11.08
N SER A 74 -18.30 0.29 11.70
CA SER A 74 -19.60 0.94 11.45
C SER A 74 -19.62 2.46 11.66
N ARG A 75 -18.74 2.99 12.52
CA ARG A 75 -18.63 4.44 12.76
C ARG A 75 -17.87 5.17 11.66
N VAL A 76 -16.87 4.51 11.06
CA VAL A 76 -15.96 5.14 10.11
C VAL A 76 -16.42 4.89 8.67
N SER A 77 -17.05 3.74 8.40
CA SER A 77 -17.62 3.43 7.09
C SER A 77 -18.85 4.28 6.74
N ALA A 78 -19.55 4.82 7.74
CA ALA A 78 -20.72 5.68 7.55
C ALA A 78 -20.36 7.14 7.24
N ASP A 79 -19.10 7.55 7.45
CA ASP A 79 -18.66 8.91 7.18
C ASP A 79 -18.25 9.04 5.69
N PRO A 80 -18.95 9.87 4.90
CA PRO A 80 -18.64 10.06 3.48
C PRO A 80 -17.22 10.61 3.25
N ALA A 81 -16.59 11.25 4.25
CA ALA A 81 -15.22 11.71 4.16
C ALA A 81 -14.22 10.55 3.95
N PHE A 82 -14.54 9.33 4.41
CA PHE A 82 -13.68 8.15 4.26
C PHE A 82 -14.06 7.27 3.07
N ALA A 83 -15.14 7.55 2.34
CA ALA A 83 -15.55 6.77 1.17
C ALA A 83 -14.48 6.77 0.09
N GLY A 84 -13.85 7.93 -0.17
CA GLY A 84 -12.74 8.03 -1.13
C GLY A 84 -11.51 7.22 -0.70
N ILE A 85 -11.22 7.17 0.61
CA ILE A 85 -10.13 6.36 1.15
C ILE A 85 -10.44 4.87 1.02
N ALA A 86 -11.68 4.45 1.32
CA ALA A 86 -12.10 3.06 1.16
C ALA A 86 -11.96 2.58 -0.29
N ALA A 87 -12.43 3.38 -1.27
CA ALA A 87 -12.30 3.07 -2.68
C ALA A 87 -10.84 2.96 -3.12
N LYS A 88 -9.99 3.92 -2.72
CA LYS A 88 -8.56 3.91 -3.04
C LYS A 88 -7.84 2.69 -2.46
N LEU A 89 -8.14 2.33 -1.22
CA LEU A 89 -7.60 1.13 -0.58
C LEU A 89 -8.09 -0.15 -1.27
N GLN A 90 -9.37 -0.20 -1.65
CA GLN A 90 -9.95 -1.33 -2.37
C GLN A 90 -9.26 -1.55 -3.73
N GLU A 91 -9.04 -0.48 -4.49
CA GLU A 91 -8.30 -0.53 -5.76
C GLU A 91 -6.88 -1.06 -5.55
N ALA A 92 -6.14 -0.50 -4.58
CA ALA A 92 -4.78 -0.93 -4.27
C ALA A 92 -4.71 -2.40 -3.81
N VAL A 93 -5.71 -2.89 -3.08
CA VAL A 93 -5.82 -4.31 -2.70
C VAL A 93 -6.11 -5.19 -3.91
N GLY A 94 -6.96 -4.73 -4.84
CA GLY A 94 -7.27 -5.45 -6.08
C GLY A 94 -6.07 -5.66 -6.99
N MET A 95 -5.10 -4.75 -6.97
CA MET A 95 -3.84 -4.88 -7.73
C MET A 95 -2.88 -5.93 -7.17
N GLY A 96 -3.05 -6.34 -5.91
CA GLY A 96 -2.16 -7.30 -5.24
C GLY A 96 -0.83 -6.70 -4.74
N PRO A 97 0.04 -7.53 -4.14
CA PRO A 97 1.32 -7.07 -3.57
C PRO A 97 2.34 -6.68 -4.62
N TYR A 98 2.32 -7.36 -5.76
CA TYR A 98 3.27 -7.17 -6.82
C TYR A 98 2.68 -6.29 -7.90
N LEU A 99 3.47 -5.31 -8.35
CA LEU A 99 3.14 -4.56 -9.55
C LEU A 99 2.85 -5.54 -10.70
N HIS A 100 1.67 -5.40 -11.30
CA HIS A 100 1.59 -5.48 -12.74
C HIS A 100 2.37 -4.28 -13.27
N ARG A 101 3.70 -4.38 -13.35
CA ARG A 101 4.38 -3.60 -14.38
C ARG A 101 3.57 -3.97 -15.62
N LYS A 102 2.86 -3.01 -16.24
CA LYS A 102 2.60 -3.12 -17.67
C LYS A 102 3.93 -3.58 -18.19
N ARG A 103 3.97 -4.82 -18.63
CA ARG A 103 5.15 -5.47 -19.15
C ARG A 103 5.65 -4.47 -20.19
N VAL A 104 6.61 -3.62 -19.82
CA VAL A 104 7.67 -3.28 -20.75
C VAL A 104 8.36 -4.63 -20.83
N GLU A 105 7.77 -5.55 -21.58
CA GLU A 105 8.48 -6.66 -22.15
C GLU A 105 9.72 -5.97 -22.72
N ALA A 106 10.88 -6.31 -22.17
CA ALA A 106 12.11 -6.03 -22.87
C ALA A 106 11.91 -6.71 -24.22
N GLN A 107 11.50 -5.95 -25.24
CA GLN A 107 11.36 -6.47 -26.57
C GLN A 107 12.75 -6.97 -26.91
N PRO A 108 12.95 -8.29 -27.12
CA PRO A 108 14.26 -8.78 -27.49
C PRO A 108 14.59 -8.12 -28.82
N ILE A 109 15.64 -7.30 -28.84
CA ILE A 109 16.20 -6.78 -30.08
C ILE A 109 16.79 -8.00 -30.79
N VAL A 110 16.01 -8.60 -31.70
CA VAL A 110 16.48 -9.68 -32.56
C VAL A 110 17.38 -9.04 -33.60
N MET A 111 18.68 -8.98 -33.33
CA MET A 111 19.67 -8.70 -34.37
C MET A 111 19.84 -9.98 -35.19
N THR A 112 19.28 -10.00 -36.40
CA THR A 112 19.65 -11.01 -37.39
C THR A 112 21.11 -10.80 -37.75
N ALA A 113 21.97 -11.78 -37.46
CA ALA A 113 23.34 -11.76 -37.94
C ALA A 113 23.32 -11.75 -39.48
N ASP A 114 23.98 -10.75 -40.07
CA ASP A 114 24.24 -10.73 -41.51
C ASP A 114 24.97 -12.02 -41.88
N ARG A 115 24.36 -12.78 -42.78
CA ARG A 115 24.95 -14.03 -43.29
C ARG A 115 26.09 -13.66 -44.25
N PHE A 116 27.22 -14.35 -44.05
CA PHE A 116 28.40 -14.34 -44.92
C PHE A 116 28.07 -14.69 -46.36
#